data_AF-A0A1Q2GUP2-F1
#
_entry.id   AF-A0A1Q2GUP2-F1
#
_cell.length_a   1.000
_cell.length_b   1.000
_cell.length_c   1.000
_cell.angle_alpha   90.00
_cell.angle_beta   90.00
_cell.angle_gamma   90.00
#
_symmetry.space_group_name_H-M   'P 1'
#
loop_
_entity.id
_entity.type
_entity.pdbx_description
1 polymer ?
#
loop_
_entity_poly.entity_id
_entity_poly.type
_entity_poly.pdbx_seq_one_letter_code
_entity_poly.pdbx_strand_id
1 'polypeptide(L)'
;MRAFSIEINDFLVIAETSIDELVYGEITVASAKSVWQSWDICIYDCIVKSKALMANVEDLNRPLVWLLPALSYQNELKQVFESSLKQLYPDHVEHLLFYGATGAHALVALAKKNNWDKVNVIALDATFKANAQGEYSYQGVGGALATFEHVKSGWSQSSFELAPTVDFLKHNQLNGMFSRIAEQTQQPIDIIFAPGNGINPDGDVWVNNLQLLSTLINEHTHYELPNYKLGQIGALEGLVNLYQLTTSPMIVNHYEHALMISQEQAKHQATASYLWISEEVHN
;
A
#
# COMPACT_ATOMS: atom_id res chain seq x y z
N MET A 1 -5.64 15.91 -14.82
CA MET A 1 -5.24 14.80 -13.93
C MET A 1 -3.88 14.30 -14.42
N ARG A 2 -3.00 13.78 -13.56
CA ARG A 2 -1.69 13.27 -13.99
C ARG A 2 -1.63 11.79 -13.70
N ALA A 3 -1.38 10.99 -14.73
CA ALA A 3 -1.18 9.57 -14.57
C ALA A 3 0.18 9.28 -13.93
N PHE A 4 0.37 8.06 -13.46
CA PHE A 4 1.63 7.62 -12.90
C PHE A 4 1.96 6.18 -13.31
N SER A 5 3.24 5.84 -13.21
CA SER A 5 3.77 4.49 -13.23
C SER A 5 4.57 4.23 -11.95
N ILE A 6 4.65 2.95 -11.55
CA ILE A 6 5.53 2.51 -10.47
C ILE A 6 6.38 1.36 -10.98
N GLU A 7 7.68 1.47 -10.75
CA GLU A 7 8.65 0.40 -10.98
C GLU A 7 9.22 -0.02 -9.63
N ILE A 8 9.24 -1.32 -9.33
CA ILE A 8 9.88 -1.86 -8.12
C ILE A 8 11.25 -2.40 -8.53
N ASN A 9 12.30 -1.67 -8.13
CA ASN A 9 13.69 -1.95 -8.52
C ASN A 9 14.29 -3.06 -7.65
N ASP A 10 14.00 -3.03 -6.34
CA ASP A 10 14.41 -4.07 -5.39
C ASP A 10 13.24 -4.47 -4.51
N PHE A 11 13.13 -5.76 -4.23
CA PHE A 11 12.14 -6.32 -3.33
C PHE A 11 12.78 -7.36 -2.43
N LEU A 12 12.81 -7.09 -1.12
CA LEU A 12 13.56 -7.84 -0.12
C LEU A 12 12.64 -8.35 0.99
N VAL A 13 11.95 -9.47 0.75
CA VAL A 13 11.18 -10.21 1.76
C VAL A 13 11.85 -11.55 2.10
N ILE A 14 11.54 -12.11 3.27
CA ILE A 14 12.10 -13.42 3.65
C ILE A 14 11.42 -14.50 2.80
N ALA A 15 12.25 -15.26 2.06
CA ALA A 15 11.93 -16.48 1.31
C ALA A 15 11.48 -16.37 -0.17
N GLU A 16 11.51 -15.22 -0.86
CA GLU A 16 11.16 -15.12 -2.30
C GLU A 16 12.08 -14.20 -3.13
N THR A 17 12.15 -14.43 -4.45
CA THR A 17 13.24 -14.01 -5.36
C THR A 17 12.88 -12.90 -6.37
N SER A 18 11.64 -12.39 -6.43
CA SER A 18 11.30 -11.14 -7.15
C SER A 18 9.86 -10.69 -6.84
N ILE A 19 9.49 -9.45 -7.22
CA ILE A 19 8.10 -8.96 -7.12
C ILE A 19 7.12 -9.72 -8.04
N ASP A 20 7.57 -10.14 -9.22
CA ASP A 20 6.70 -10.87 -10.16
C ASP A 20 6.43 -12.30 -9.67
N GLU A 21 7.41 -12.97 -9.06
CA GLU A 21 7.19 -14.24 -8.38
C GLU A 21 6.19 -14.08 -7.23
N LEU A 22 6.27 -12.99 -6.48
CA LEU A 22 5.33 -12.68 -5.40
C LEU A 22 3.90 -12.47 -5.95
N VAL A 23 3.74 -11.69 -7.02
CA VAL A 23 2.43 -11.32 -7.57
C VAL A 23 1.82 -12.43 -8.42
N TYR A 24 2.62 -13.21 -9.15
CA TYR A 24 2.14 -14.19 -10.15
C TYR A 24 2.50 -15.65 -9.83
N GLY A 25 3.37 -15.90 -8.86
CA GLY A 25 3.76 -17.25 -8.44
C GLY A 25 2.71 -18.01 -7.63
N GLU A 26 3.05 -19.23 -7.22
CA GLU A 26 2.20 -20.06 -6.37
C GLU A 26 2.15 -19.56 -4.92
N ILE A 27 1.05 -19.86 -4.21
CA ILE A 27 0.90 -19.51 -2.79
C ILE A 27 1.88 -20.36 -1.97
N THR A 28 2.88 -19.73 -1.38
CA THR A 28 3.83 -20.40 -0.48
C THR A 28 3.37 -20.29 0.98
N VAL A 29 3.61 -21.32 1.79
CA VAL A 29 3.31 -21.31 3.24
C VAL A 29 4.48 -20.68 4.00
N ALA A 30 4.19 -20.02 5.13
CA ALA A 30 5.20 -19.47 6.03
C ALA A 30 6.35 -20.47 6.31
N SER A 31 7.60 -20.01 6.17
CA SER A 31 8.77 -20.77 6.62
C SER A 31 8.87 -20.71 8.16
N ALA A 32 9.75 -21.53 8.76
CA ALA A 32 9.77 -21.81 10.20
C ALA A 32 9.60 -20.56 11.11
N LYS A 33 8.80 -20.71 12.17
CA LYS A 33 8.32 -19.66 13.08
C LYS A 33 9.45 -18.73 13.56
N SER A 34 9.50 -17.51 13.04
CA SER A 34 10.11 -16.41 13.79
C SER A 34 9.08 -15.91 14.81
N VAL A 35 9.48 -15.80 16.07
CA VAL A 35 8.58 -15.32 17.13
C VAL A 35 8.57 -13.81 17.07
N TRP A 36 7.39 -13.20 16.88
CA TRP A 36 7.24 -11.75 17.01
C TRP A 36 7.73 -11.31 18.39
N GLN A 37 8.62 -10.32 18.44
CA GLN A 37 9.22 -9.88 19.69
C GLN A 37 8.63 -8.55 20.15
N SER A 38 8.86 -7.47 19.41
CA SER A 38 8.39 -6.13 19.75
C SER A 38 8.50 -5.18 18.56
N TRP A 39 7.83 -4.04 18.67
CA TRP A 39 7.99 -2.94 17.71
C TRP A 39 9.40 -2.33 17.74
N ASP A 40 10.07 -2.30 18.89
CA ASP A 40 11.44 -1.77 18.97
C ASP A 40 12.43 -2.58 18.13
N ILE A 41 12.31 -3.91 18.18
CA ILE A 41 13.13 -4.81 17.37
C ILE A 41 12.76 -4.71 15.89
N CYS A 42 11.47 -4.60 15.57
CA CYS A 42 11.03 -4.35 14.21
C CYS A 42 11.62 -3.04 13.64
N ILE A 43 11.64 -1.95 14.42
CA ILE A 43 12.25 -0.68 14.00
C ILE A 43 13.74 -0.87 13.76
N TYR A 44 14.47 -1.54 14.67
CA TYR A 44 15.87 -1.85 14.46
C TYR A 44 16.11 -2.62 13.16
N ASP A 45 15.33 -3.67 12.90
CA ASP A 45 15.43 -4.48 11.69
C ASP A 45 15.11 -3.66 10.43
N CYS A 46 14.12 -2.75 10.49
CA CYS A 46 13.83 -1.79 9.43
C CYS A 46 15.02 -0.87 9.16
N ILE A 47 15.66 -0.34 10.20
CA ILE A 47 16.85 0.50 10.07
C ILE A 47 18.01 -0.28 9.43
N VAL A 48 18.22 -1.54 9.82
CA VAL A 48 19.23 -2.40 9.19
C VAL A 48 18.90 -2.64 7.71
N LYS A 49 17.64 -2.97 7.40
CA LYS A 49 17.16 -3.21 6.03
C LYS A 49 17.30 -1.96 5.14
N SER A 50 17.05 -0.77 5.70
CA SER A 50 17.15 0.50 4.98
C SER A 50 18.51 0.71 4.34
N LYS A 51 19.60 0.22 4.96
CA LYS A 51 20.96 0.37 4.44
C LYS A 51 21.16 -0.35 3.12
N ALA A 52 20.57 -1.54 2.98
CA ALA A 52 20.64 -2.30 1.74
C ALA A 52 19.87 -1.61 0.61
N LEU A 53 18.67 -1.10 0.89
CA LEU A 53 17.86 -0.39 -0.10
C LEU A 53 18.44 0.96 -0.49
N MET A 54 18.93 1.73 0.49
CA MET A 54 19.51 3.05 0.24
C MET A 54 20.78 2.97 -0.61
N ALA A 55 21.55 1.90 -0.50
CA ALA A 55 22.74 1.67 -1.32
C ALA A 55 22.41 1.50 -2.82
N ASN A 56 21.16 1.13 -3.15
CA ASN A 56 20.70 0.90 -4.52
C ASN A 56 19.94 2.11 -5.10
N VAL A 57 19.81 3.21 -4.36
CA VAL A 57 19.17 4.43 -4.88
C VAL A 57 20.11 5.10 -5.89
N GLU A 58 19.73 5.10 -7.16
CA GLU A 58 20.59 5.60 -8.26
C GLU A 58 20.78 7.13 -8.26
N ASP A 59 19.72 7.89 -7.94
CA ASP A 59 19.72 9.36 -8.02
C ASP A 59 19.16 9.98 -6.75
N LEU A 60 20.06 10.30 -5.83
CA LEU A 60 19.77 10.91 -4.54
C LEU A 60 19.38 12.40 -4.60
N ASN A 61 19.45 13.02 -5.78
CA ASN A 61 18.95 14.40 -5.96
C ASN A 61 17.42 14.44 -6.14
N ARG A 62 16.79 13.28 -6.40
CA ARG A 62 15.33 13.19 -6.49
C ARG A 62 14.72 13.18 -5.09
N PRO A 63 13.46 13.65 -4.96
CA PRO A 63 12.70 13.46 -3.74
C PRO A 63 12.70 11.98 -3.33
N LEU A 64 12.92 11.71 -2.05
CA LEU A 64 12.84 10.38 -1.45
C LEU A 64 11.68 10.34 -0.46
N VAL A 65 10.76 9.40 -0.66
CA VAL A 65 9.62 9.17 0.24
C VAL A 65 9.76 7.80 0.90
N TRP A 66 9.60 7.78 2.22
CA TRP A 66 9.64 6.57 3.02
C TRP A 66 8.22 6.12 3.36
N LEU A 67 7.85 4.92 2.92
CA LEU A 67 6.62 4.25 3.32
C LEU A 67 6.94 3.35 4.50
N LEU A 68 6.38 3.67 5.67
CA LEU A 68 6.80 3.11 6.95
C LEU A 68 5.60 2.46 7.68
N PRO A 69 5.86 1.64 8.71
CA PRO A 69 4.81 0.97 9.45
C PRO A 69 3.74 1.92 9.98
N ALA A 70 2.51 1.43 10.09
CA ALA A 70 1.38 2.19 10.61
C ALA A 70 1.52 2.45 12.12
N LEU A 71 2.33 3.44 12.48
CA LEU A 71 2.61 3.80 13.88
C LEU A 71 1.65 4.88 14.42
N SER A 72 0.43 5.00 13.86
CA SER A 72 -0.57 5.93 14.39
C SER A 72 -0.73 5.79 15.90
N TYR A 73 -0.78 6.93 16.58
CA TYR A 73 -0.84 7.07 18.05
C TYR A 73 0.40 6.59 18.83
N GLN A 74 1.48 6.18 18.16
CA GLN A 74 2.73 5.75 18.78
C GLN A 74 3.84 6.79 18.53
N ASN A 75 3.69 7.99 19.10
CA ASN A 75 4.57 9.13 18.82
C ASN A 75 6.03 8.86 19.21
N GLU A 76 6.27 8.18 20.32
CA GLU A 76 7.63 7.84 20.77
C GLU A 76 8.33 6.92 19.76
N LEU A 77 7.66 5.87 19.30
CA LEU A 77 8.19 4.97 18.27
C LEU A 77 8.43 5.69 16.94
N LYS A 78 7.53 6.60 16.52
CA LYS A 78 7.75 7.44 15.33
C LYS A 78 9.01 8.28 15.45
N GLN A 79 9.21 8.94 16.60
CA GLN A 79 10.38 9.78 16.85
C GLN A 79 11.67 8.97 16.86
N VAL A 80 11.65 7.77 17.46
CA VAL A 80 12.81 6.85 17.45
C VAL A 80 13.16 6.43 16.03
N PHE A 81 12.16 6.04 15.23
CA PHE A 81 12.37 5.63 13.84
C PHE A 81 12.91 6.81 13.01
N GLU A 82 12.24 7.96 13.05
CA GLU A 82 12.64 9.17 12.34
C GLU A 82 14.07 9.61 12.70
N SER A 83 14.40 9.64 13.99
CA SER A 83 15.73 10.04 14.47
C SER A 83 16.81 9.06 14.01
N SER A 84 16.51 7.76 14.01
CA SER A 84 17.43 6.72 13.55
C SER A 84 17.71 6.83 12.05
N LEU A 85 16.67 7.09 11.24
CA LEU A 85 16.84 7.35 9.81
C LEU A 85 17.63 8.64 9.58
N LYS A 86 17.29 9.74 10.26
CA LYS A 86 18.01 11.03 10.14
C LYS A 86 19.47 10.93 10.54
N GLN A 87 19.81 10.07 11.51
CA GLN A 87 21.20 9.84 11.89
C GLN A 87 21.99 9.14 10.78
N LEU A 88 21.36 8.23 10.04
CA LEU A 88 22.01 7.50 8.94
C LEU A 88 22.01 8.28 7.62
N TYR A 89 20.92 9.01 7.33
CA TYR A 89 20.69 9.71 6.07
C TYR A 89 20.19 11.15 6.32
N PRO A 90 21.03 12.05 6.88
CA PRO A 90 20.59 13.38 7.31
C PRO A 90 19.84 14.19 6.26
N ASP A 91 20.25 14.07 4.99
CA ASP A 91 19.73 14.86 3.87
C ASP A 91 18.58 14.18 3.10
N HIS A 92 18.14 12.99 3.53
CA HIS A 92 17.21 12.15 2.76
C HIS A 92 16.00 11.68 3.57
N VAL A 93 15.65 12.37 4.66
CA VAL A 93 14.57 11.98 5.59
C VAL A 93 13.59 13.12 5.78
N GLU A 94 13.05 13.60 4.65
CA GLU A 94 12.08 14.71 4.62
C GLU A 94 10.62 14.22 4.58
N HIS A 95 10.36 13.12 3.88
CA HIS A 95 9.00 12.64 3.62
C HIS A 95 8.79 11.24 4.20
N LEU A 96 8.31 11.20 5.45
CA LEU A 96 8.02 9.97 6.19
C LEU A 96 6.51 9.71 6.29
N LEU A 97 6.05 8.59 5.74
CA LEU A 97 4.64 8.20 5.71
C LEU A 97 4.42 6.95 6.58
N PHE A 98 4.10 7.15 7.86
CA PHE A 98 3.79 6.08 8.83
C PHE A 98 2.33 5.62 8.72
N TYR A 99 1.95 5.10 7.54
CA TYR A 99 0.59 4.72 7.21
C TYR A 99 0.44 3.26 6.78
N GLY A 100 1.47 2.42 6.97
CA GLY A 100 1.43 1.01 6.58
C GLY A 100 0.91 0.84 5.14
N ALA A 101 -0.04 -0.07 4.93
CA ALA A 101 -0.61 -0.38 3.62
C ALA A 101 -1.15 0.84 2.85
N THR A 102 -1.57 1.91 3.55
CA THR A 102 -2.08 3.14 2.91
C THR A 102 -0.98 4.07 2.40
N GLY A 103 0.27 3.88 2.83
CA GLY A 103 1.38 4.80 2.55
C GLY A 103 1.55 5.12 1.06
N ALA A 104 1.38 4.13 0.18
CA ALA A 104 1.53 4.31 -1.25
C ALA A 104 0.46 5.25 -1.86
N HIS A 105 -0.78 5.19 -1.39
CA HIS A 105 -1.83 6.12 -1.85
C HIS A 105 -1.57 7.55 -1.41
N ALA A 106 -1.05 7.71 -0.19
CA ALA A 106 -0.62 9.01 0.33
C ALA A 106 0.60 9.56 -0.43
N LEU A 107 1.52 8.69 -0.88
CA LEU A 107 2.62 9.05 -1.77
C LEU A 107 2.09 9.64 -3.09
N VAL A 108 1.11 9.01 -3.75
CA VAL A 108 0.56 9.54 -5.02
C VAL A 108 -0.02 10.94 -4.80
N ALA A 109 -0.79 11.14 -3.73
CA ALA A 109 -1.33 12.44 -3.36
C ALA A 109 -0.22 13.48 -3.07
N LEU A 110 0.84 13.07 -2.37
CA LEU A 110 1.98 13.92 -2.03
C LEU A 110 2.78 14.33 -3.27
N ALA A 111 3.08 13.39 -4.17
CA ALA A 111 3.81 13.66 -5.41
C ALA A 111 3.04 14.65 -6.30
N LYS A 112 1.72 14.43 -6.44
CA LYS A 112 0.81 15.35 -7.14
C LYS A 112 0.79 16.74 -6.51
N LYS A 113 0.72 16.83 -5.17
CA LYS A 113 0.71 18.11 -4.46
C LYS A 113 1.99 18.91 -4.66
N ASN A 114 3.13 18.24 -4.71
CA ASN A 114 4.44 18.87 -4.88
C ASN A 114 4.88 19.00 -6.35
N ASN A 115 4.08 18.51 -7.31
CA ASN A 115 4.42 18.44 -8.73
C ASN A 115 5.78 17.76 -9.00
N TRP A 116 6.08 16.68 -8.28
CA TRP A 116 7.31 15.92 -8.53
C TRP A 116 7.14 15.00 -9.73
N ASP A 117 7.97 15.15 -10.75
CA ASP A 117 7.89 14.31 -11.94
C ASP A 117 8.40 12.89 -11.69
N LYS A 118 9.41 12.72 -10.83
CA LYS A 118 10.00 11.42 -10.48
C LYS A 118 10.45 11.39 -9.03
N VAL A 119 10.18 10.29 -8.32
CA VAL A 119 10.36 10.15 -6.87
C VAL A 119 10.94 8.77 -6.56
N ASN A 120 11.97 8.74 -5.71
CA ASN A 120 12.44 7.48 -5.13
C ASN A 120 11.55 7.12 -3.94
N VAL A 121 11.26 5.83 -3.79
CA VAL A 121 10.36 5.34 -2.75
C VAL A 121 11.03 4.17 -2.04
N ILE A 122 11.17 4.26 -0.72
CA ILE A 122 11.61 3.14 0.11
C ILE A 122 10.45 2.71 1.00
N ALA A 123 10.00 1.47 0.87
CA ALA A 123 9.02 0.86 1.76
C ALA A 123 9.69 -0.10 2.74
N LEU A 124 9.30 -0.05 4.01
CA LEU A 124 9.81 -0.91 5.07
C LEU A 124 8.66 -1.29 6.00
N ASP A 125 8.47 -2.58 6.26
CA ASP A 125 7.50 -3.03 7.26
C ASP A 125 7.75 -4.45 7.76
N ALA A 126 7.13 -4.79 8.89
CA ALA A 126 6.97 -6.16 9.33
C ALA A 126 6.12 -6.95 8.33
N THR A 127 6.51 -8.20 8.11
CA THR A 127 5.80 -9.12 7.23
C THR A 127 5.26 -10.30 8.04
N PHE A 128 4.04 -10.72 7.74
CA PHE A 128 3.38 -11.85 8.38
C PHE A 128 2.70 -12.72 7.33
N LYS A 129 2.85 -14.04 7.45
CA LYS A 129 2.21 -15.00 6.53
C LYS A 129 1.42 -16.04 7.30
N ALA A 130 0.27 -16.43 6.77
CA ALA A 130 -0.54 -17.46 7.36
C ALA A 130 0.20 -18.81 7.34
N ASN A 131 0.18 -19.52 8.46
CA ASN A 131 0.66 -20.89 8.56
C ASN A 131 -0.44 -21.89 8.14
N ALA A 132 -0.13 -23.19 8.15
CA ALA A 132 -1.09 -24.24 7.79
C ALA A 132 -2.34 -24.30 8.69
N GLN A 133 -2.33 -23.65 9.85
CA GLN A 133 -3.46 -23.51 10.77
C GLN A 133 -4.26 -22.20 10.53
N GLY A 134 -3.85 -21.38 9.57
CA GLY A 134 -4.47 -20.07 9.28
C GLY A 134 -4.02 -18.95 10.22
N GLU A 135 -3.02 -19.18 11.09
CA GLU A 135 -2.51 -18.16 12.00
C GLU A 135 -1.38 -17.37 11.33
N TYR A 136 -1.45 -16.04 11.41
CA TYR A 136 -0.39 -15.17 10.91
C TYR A 136 0.88 -15.32 11.76
N SER A 137 1.97 -15.71 11.11
CA SER A 137 3.28 -15.90 11.71
C SER A 137 4.24 -14.83 11.18
N TYR A 138 4.97 -14.18 12.09
CA TYR A 138 5.97 -13.16 11.71
C TYR A 138 7.03 -13.79 10.80
N GLN A 139 7.36 -13.10 9.71
CA GLN A 139 8.34 -13.49 8.70
C GLN A 139 9.51 -12.49 8.64
N GLY A 140 9.71 -11.63 9.65
CA GLY A 140 10.76 -10.62 9.61
C GLY A 140 10.33 -9.31 8.95
N VAL A 141 11.30 -8.41 8.74
CA VAL A 141 11.08 -7.14 8.03
C VAL A 141 11.31 -7.32 6.54
N GLY A 142 10.31 -6.91 5.76
CA GLY A 142 10.37 -6.73 4.33
C GLY A 142 10.81 -5.31 3.97
N GLY A 143 11.36 -5.14 2.78
CA GLY A 143 11.60 -3.82 2.23
C GLY A 143 11.55 -3.80 0.71
N ALA A 144 11.23 -2.64 0.14
CA ALA A 144 11.21 -2.42 -1.30
C ALA A 144 11.82 -1.06 -1.66
N LEU A 145 12.56 -1.01 -2.76
CA LEU A 145 12.96 0.22 -3.43
C LEU A 145 12.16 0.32 -4.73
N ALA A 146 11.51 1.45 -4.94
CA ALA A 146 10.73 1.71 -6.12
C ALA A 146 10.94 3.12 -6.65
N THR A 147 10.56 3.30 -7.91
CA THR A 147 10.53 4.57 -8.61
C THR A 147 9.08 4.90 -8.96
N PHE A 148 8.60 6.03 -8.49
CA PHE A 148 7.33 6.61 -8.91
C PHE A 148 7.59 7.68 -9.97
N GLU A 149 6.87 7.66 -11.07
CA GLU A 149 7.02 8.64 -12.15
C GLU A 149 5.66 9.10 -12.70
N HIS A 150 5.54 10.40 -12.98
CA HIS A 150 4.39 10.93 -13.68
C HIS A 150 4.49 10.62 -15.18
N VAL A 151 3.40 10.08 -15.73
CA VAL A 151 3.29 9.75 -17.15
C VAL A 151 2.09 10.47 -17.77
N LYS A 152 2.07 10.53 -19.10
CA LYS A 152 1.04 11.27 -19.85
C LYS A 152 -0.31 10.57 -19.88
N SER A 153 -0.31 9.24 -19.87
CA SER A 153 -1.50 8.39 -19.90
C SER A 153 -1.33 7.21 -18.95
N GLY A 154 -2.45 6.65 -18.51
CA GLY A 154 -2.50 5.56 -17.55
C GLY A 154 -3.34 5.88 -16.33
N TRP A 155 -3.07 5.22 -15.21
CA TRP A 155 -3.83 5.38 -13.97
C TRP A 155 -3.53 6.72 -13.29
N SER A 156 -4.59 7.44 -12.91
CA SER A 156 -4.52 8.66 -12.11
C SER A 156 -5.39 8.53 -10.86
N GLN A 157 -4.86 8.94 -9.70
CA GLN A 157 -5.65 9.02 -8.47
C GLN A 157 -6.69 10.16 -8.58
N SER A 158 -7.97 9.78 -8.58
CA SER A 158 -9.12 10.68 -8.66
C SER A 158 -9.51 11.20 -7.29
N SER A 159 -9.53 10.32 -6.28
CA SER A 159 -9.78 10.64 -4.88
C SER A 159 -8.92 9.79 -3.95
N PHE A 160 -8.62 10.35 -2.78
CA PHE A 160 -7.95 9.65 -1.70
C PHE A 160 -8.46 10.18 -0.37
N GLU A 161 -8.91 9.28 0.48
CA GLU A 161 -9.32 9.58 1.83
C GLU A 161 -8.62 8.64 2.82
N LEU A 162 -8.11 9.22 3.90
CA LEU A 162 -7.50 8.51 5.01
C LEU A 162 -8.08 9.07 6.30
N ALA A 163 -8.64 8.20 7.13
CA ALA A 163 -9.20 8.60 8.41
C ALA A 163 -8.70 7.74 9.56
N PRO A 164 -8.35 8.35 10.70
CA PRO A 164 -8.00 7.64 11.92
C PRO A 164 -9.13 6.72 12.38
N THR A 165 -8.78 5.58 12.94
CA THR A 165 -9.72 4.69 13.62
C THR A 165 -9.06 4.03 14.81
N VAL A 166 -9.80 3.94 15.91
CA VAL A 166 -9.34 3.31 17.15
C VAL A 166 -9.94 1.91 17.31
N ASP A 167 -11.10 1.68 16.69
CA ASP A 167 -11.89 0.46 16.76
C ASP A 167 -12.71 0.36 15.47
N PHE A 168 -12.46 -0.67 14.66
CA PHE A 168 -13.14 -0.85 13.38
C PHE A 168 -14.65 -1.11 13.51
N LEU A 169 -15.10 -1.66 14.63
CA LEU A 169 -16.51 -1.96 14.87
C LEU A 169 -17.27 -0.72 15.33
N LYS A 170 -16.67 0.07 16.21
CA LYS A 170 -17.31 1.27 16.79
C LYS A 170 -17.08 2.54 15.97
N HIS A 171 -15.96 2.63 15.26
CA HIS A 171 -15.52 3.81 14.51
C HIS A 171 -15.12 3.40 13.09
N ASN A 172 -16.10 2.91 12.34
CA ASN A 172 -15.94 2.50 10.96
C ASN A 172 -16.03 3.70 10.01
N GLN A 173 -14.88 4.23 9.59
CA GLN A 173 -14.78 5.36 8.68
C GLN A 173 -15.12 5.00 7.23
N LEU A 174 -15.02 3.71 6.86
CA LEU A 174 -15.34 3.26 5.51
C LEU A 174 -16.79 3.54 5.11
N ASN A 175 -17.71 3.57 6.07
CA ASN A 175 -19.10 3.93 5.80
C ASN A 175 -19.20 5.30 5.09
N GLY A 176 -18.62 6.33 5.70
CA GLY A 176 -18.65 7.68 5.14
C GLY A 176 -17.81 7.82 3.86
N MET A 177 -16.67 7.12 3.78
CA MET A 177 -15.83 7.10 2.58
C MET A 177 -16.58 6.49 1.39
N PHE A 178 -17.24 5.35 1.57
CA PHE A 178 -17.99 4.68 0.51
C PHE A 178 -19.22 5.47 0.08
N SER A 179 -19.96 6.07 1.02
CA SER A 179 -21.07 6.97 0.67
C SER A 179 -20.59 8.13 -0.20
N ARG A 180 -19.47 8.79 0.15
CA ARG A 180 -18.89 9.85 -0.69
C ARG A 180 -18.48 9.35 -2.06
N ILE A 181 -17.86 8.18 -2.16
CA ILE A 181 -17.49 7.57 -3.45
C ILE A 181 -18.74 7.33 -4.30
N ALA A 182 -19.80 6.75 -3.71
CA ALA A 182 -21.07 6.49 -4.39
C ALA A 182 -21.76 7.78 -4.88
N GLU A 183 -21.64 8.87 -4.14
CA GLU A 183 -22.22 10.17 -4.50
C GLU A 183 -21.40 10.93 -5.56
N GLN A 184 -20.07 10.80 -5.52
CA GLN A 184 -19.15 11.61 -6.33
C GLN A 184 -18.72 10.92 -7.64
N THR A 185 -18.90 9.60 -7.72
CA THR A 185 -18.42 8.81 -8.87
C THR A 185 -19.58 8.36 -9.73
N GLN A 186 -19.46 8.55 -11.04
CA GLN A 186 -20.48 8.12 -12.01
C GLN A 186 -20.10 6.84 -12.75
N GLN A 187 -18.80 6.51 -12.78
CA GLN A 187 -18.29 5.35 -13.47
C GLN A 187 -18.37 4.10 -12.58
N PRO A 188 -18.84 2.95 -13.09
CA PRO A 188 -18.76 1.68 -12.39
C PRO A 188 -17.32 1.38 -11.94
N ILE A 189 -17.17 0.66 -10.83
CA ILE A 189 -15.88 0.17 -10.35
C ILE A 189 -15.63 -1.18 -11.01
N ASP A 190 -14.57 -1.26 -11.81
CA ASP A 190 -14.20 -2.49 -12.52
C ASP A 190 -13.42 -3.44 -11.62
N ILE A 191 -12.59 -2.90 -10.74
CA ILE A 191 -11.70 -3.69 -9.88
C ILE A 191 -11.58 -3.09 -8.47
N ILE A 192 -11.63 -3.95 -7.46
CA ILE A 192 -11.44 -3.61 -6.05
C ILE A 192 -10.22 -4.37 -5.51
N PHE A 193 -9.22 -3.64 -5.02
CA PHE A 193 -8.17 -4.21 -4.18
C PHE A 193 -8.65 -4.17 -2.74
N ALA A 194 -8.97 -5.34 -2.19
CA ALA A 194 -9.52 -5.47 -0.85
C ALA A 194 -8.44 -5.88 0.17
N PRO A 195 -8.53 -5.38 1.41
CA PRO A 195 -7.53 -5.62 2.46
C PRO A 195 -7.60 -7.03 3.05
N GLY A 196 -8.62 -7.81 2.69
CA GLY A 196 -8.85 -9.17 3.18
C GLY A 196 -10.01 -9.84 2.45
N ASN A 197 -10.24 -11.13 2.72
CA ASN A 197 -11.20 -11.96 1.99
C ASN A 197 -12.58 -12.08 2.67
N GLY A 198 -12.82 -11.34 3.75
CA GLY A 198 -14.12 -11.30 4.44
C GLY A 198 -14.32 -12.42 5.46
N ILE A 199 -13.31 -13.25 5.72
CA ILE A 199 -13.42 -14.36 6.69
C ILE A 199 -13.26 -13.86 8.13
N ASN A 200 -12.54 -12.76 8.36
CA ASN A 200 -12.34 -12.22 9.71
C ASN A 200 -13.35 -11.09 9.99
N PRO A 201 -14.45 -11.33 10.70
CA PRO A 201 -15.50 -10.33 10.90
C PRO A 201 -15.03 -9.06 11.64
N ASP A 202 -14.02 -9.19 12.50
CA ASP A 202 -13.47 -8.05 13.26
C ASP A 202 -12.40 -7.27 12.46
N GLY A 203 -11.80 -7.89 11.45
CA GLY A 203 -10.78 -7.30 10.58
C GLY A 203 -11.32 -6.79 9.24
N ASP A 204 -12.32 -7.47 8.67
CA ASP A 204 -12.84 -7.26 7.31
C ASP A 204 -14.13 -6.43 7.31
N VAL A 205 -14.18 -5.36 8.12
CA VAL A 205 -15.38 -4.51 8.21
C VAL A 205 -15.72 -3.77 6.91
N TRP A 206 -14.85 -3.83 5.90
CA TRP A 206 -15.10 -3.31 4.56
C TRP A 206 -16.28 -4.03 3.89
N VAL A 207 -16.41 -5.36 4.09
CA VAL A 207 -17.49 -6.17 3.51
C VAL A 207 -18.86 -5.67 3.95
N ASN A 208 -18.99 -5.29 5.23
CA ASN A 208 -20.24 -4.78 5.80
C ASN A 208 -20.70 -3.46 5.18
N ASN A 209 -19.78 -2.69 4.58
CA ASN A 209 -20.08 -1.41 3.95
C ASN A 209 -20.20 -1.51 2.44
N LEU A 210 -19.81 -2.64 1.83
CA LEU A 210 -19.74 -2.80 0.38
C LEU A 210 -21.09 -2.52 -0.32
N GLN A 211 -22.20 -2.82 0.35
CA GLN A 211 -23.56 -2.50 -0.12
C GLN A 211 -23.79 -1.00 -0.42
N LEU A 212 -23.02 -0.10 0.22
CA LEU A 212 -23.07 1.34 -0.05
C LEU A 212 -22.57 1.68 -1.45
N LEU A 213 -21.76 0.81 -2.04
CA LEU A 213 -21.24 0.93 -3.40
C LEU A 213 -22.10 0.17 -4.42
N SER A 214 -23.30 -0.31 -4.05
CA SER A 214 -24.16 -1.14 -4.91
C SER A 214 -24.57 -0.49 -6.23
N THR A 215 -24.50 0.83 -6.35
CA THR A 215 -24.73 1.56 -7.61
C THR A 215 -23.51 1.59 -8.53
N LEU A 216 -22.33 1.24 -8.02
CA LEU A 216 -21.05 1.29 -8.72
C LEU A 216 -20.45 -0.11 -8.96
N ILE A 217 -20.80 -1.11 -8.16
CA ILE A 217 -20.32 -2.48 -8.31
C ILE A 217 -21.39 -3.38 -8.93
N ASN A 218 -20.98 -4.40 -9.66
CA ASN A 218 -21.85 -5.41 -10.26
C ASN A 218 -21.14 -6.78 -10.30
N GLU A 219 -21.77 -7.78 -10.93
CA GLU A 219 -21.24 -9.13 -11.07
C GLU A 219 -19.92 -9.23 -11.86
N HIS A 220 -19.56 -8.19 -12.60
CA HIS A 220 -18.31 -8.09 -13.36
C HIS A 220 -17.21 -7.33 -12.60
N THR A 221 -17.51 -6.73 -11.45
CA THR A 221 -16.50 -6.12 -10.59
C THR A 221 -15.56 -7.21 -10.09
N HIS A 222 -14.29 -7.08 -10.46
CA HIS A 222 -13.23 -7.98 -10.06
C HIS A 222 -12.69 -7.63 -8.66
N TYR A 223 -12.31 -8.65 -7.89
CA TYR A 223 -11.75 -8.46 -6.55
C TYR A 223 -10.35 -9.04 -6.50
N GLU A 224 -9.36 -8.17 -6.30
CA GLU A 224 -8.00 -8.56 -5.96
C GLU A 224 -7.88 -8.68 -4.45
N LEU A 225 -7.29 -9.79 -3.99
CA LEU A 225 -7.09 -10.10 -2.57
C LEU A 225 -5.60 -10.29 -2.26
N PRO A 226 -4.76 -9.23 -2.37
CA PRO A 226 -3.32 -9.34 -2.21
C PRO A 226 -2.93 -10.00 -0.89
N ASN A 227 -3.54 -9.60 0.22
CA ASN A 227 -3.19 -10.12 1.55
C ASN A 227 -3.46 -11.62 1.72
N TYR A 228 -4.40 -12.19 0.97
CA TYR A 228 -4.64 -13.62 0.98
C TYR A 228 -3.46 -14.40 0.36
N LYS A 229 -2.85 -13.84 -0.68
CA LYS A 229 -1.69 -14.42 -1.38
C LYS A 229 -0.38 -14.10 -0.67
N LEU A 230 -0.21 -12.84 -0.28
CA LEU A 230 1.06 -12.25 0.16
C LEU A 230 1.26 -12.34 1.67
N GLY A 231 0.17 -12.51 2.42
CA GLY A 231 0.15 -12.23 3.84
C GLY A 231 0.05 -10.73 4.12
N GLN A 232 0.22 -10.33 5.37
CA GLN A 232 0.24 -8.92 5.77
C GLN A 232 1.67 -8.40 5.64
N ILE A 233 1.89 -7.55 4.64
CA ILE A 233 3.22 -6.98 4.34
C ILE A 233 3.28 -5.45 4.58
N GLY A 234 2.26 -4.91 5.26
CA GLY A 234 2.23 -3.52 5.73
C GLY A 234 2.49 -2.50 4.62
N ALA A 235 3.43 -1.58 4.82
CA ALA A 235 3.78 -0.52 3.86
C ALA A 235 4.14 -1.01 2.44
N LEU A 236 4.56 -2.27 2.30
CA LEU A 236 4.83 -2.85 0.99
C LEU A 236 3.53 -3.13 0.22
N GLU A 237 2.43 -3.43 0.91
CA GLU A 237 1.14 -3.81 0.29
C GLU A 237 0.64 -2.76 -0.70
N GLY A 238 0.54 -1.50 -0.26
CA GLY A 238 0.09 -0.42 -1.13
C GLY A 238 0.98 -0.24 -2.35
N LEU A 239 2.30 -0.45 -2.20
CA LEU A 239 3.25 -0.33 -3.30
C LEU A 239 3.08 -1.48 -4.31
N VAL A 240 2.90 -2.72 -3.83
CA VAL A 240 2.61 -3.88 -4.67
C VAL A 240 1.28 -3.72 -5.40
N ASN A 241 0.24 -3.20 -4.73
CA ASN A 241 -1.06 -2.96 -5.34
C ASN A 241 -0.98 -1.93 -6.47
N LEU A 242 -0.23 -0.84 -6.28
CA LEU A 242 0.00 0.15 -7.34
C LEU A 242 0.88 -0.38 -8.47
N TYR A 243 1.89 -1.21 -8.16
CA TYR A 243 2.66 -1.91 -9.17
C TYR A 243 1.73 -2.79 -10.02
N GLN A 244 0.95 -3.68 -9.41
CA GLN A 244 0.00 -4.55 -10.11
C GLN A 244 -1.01 -3.74 -10.95
N LEU A 245 -1.54 -2.63 -10.42
CA LEU A 245 -2.43 -1.72 -11.15
C LEU A 245 -1.78 -1.19 -12.43
N THR A 246 -0.50 -0.81 -12.37
CA THR A 246 0.21 -0.16 -13.48
C THR A 246 0.91 -1.11 -14.44
N THR A 247 1.16 -2.36 -14.05
CA THR A 247 1.94 -3.31 -14.86
C THR A 247 1.16 -4.57 -15.28
N SER A 248 0.10 -4.95 -14.57
CA SER A 248 -0.64 -6.18 -14.88
C SER A 248 -1.37 -6.05 -16.22
N PRO A 249 -1.05 -6.88 -17.25
CA PRO A 249 -1.73 -6.83 -18.54
C PRO A 249 -3.23 -7.14 -18.43
N MET A 250 -3.63 -7.91 -17.43
CA MET A 250 -5.04 -8.20 -17.17
C MET A 250 -5.80 -6.95 -16.71
N ILE A 251 -5.15 -6.06 -15.97
CA ILE A 251 -5.77 -4.84 -15.44
C ILE A 251 -5.68 -3.72 -16.47
N VAL A 252 -4.46 -3.42 -16.93
CA VAL A 252 -4.15 -2.28 -17.82
C VAL A 252 -4.95 -2.33 -19.13
N ASN A 253 -5.26 -3.54 -19.64
CA ASN A 253 -5.96 -3.68 -20.91
C ASN A 253 -7.48 -3.79 -20.79
N HIS A 254 -8.04 -3.95 -19.58
CA HIS A 254 -9.47 -4.30 -19.42
C HIS A 254 -10.23 -3.44 -18.41
N TYR A 255 -9.55 -2.71 -17.53
CA TYR A 255 -10.18 -1.95 -16.46
C TYR A 255 -9.84 -0.47 -16.57
N GLU A 256 -10.81 0.39 -16.25
CA GLU A 256 -10.69 1.84 -16.32
C GLU A 256 -10.93 2.51 -14.96
N HIS A 257 -11.57 1.82 -14.00
CA HIS A 257 -11.80 2.32 -12.66
C HIS A 257 -11.45 1.29 -11.59
N ALA A 258 -10.46 1.65 -10.76
CA ALA A 258 -10.03 0.85 -9.62
C ALA A 258 -10.34 1.54 -8.29
N LEU A 259 -10.78 0.76 -7.30
CA LEU A 259 -10.90 1.18 -5.91
C LEU A 259 -9.93 0.37 -5.04
N MET A 260 -9.07 1.06 -4.29
CA MET A 260 -8.16 0.44 -3.33
C MET A 260 -8.64 0.75 -1.92
N ILE A 261 -8.86 -0.29 -1.12
CA ILE A 261 -9.32 -0.20 0.26
C ILE A 261 -8.17 -0.66 1.16
N SER A 262 -7.83 0.14 2.16
CA SER A 262 -6.78 -0.20 3.13
C SER A 262 -7.30 -0.08 4.55
N GLN A 263 -6.89 -1.02 5.40
CA GLN A 263 -7.32 -1.08 6.79
C GLN A 263 -6.14 -1.46 7.69
N GLU A 264 -5.79 -0.57 8.61
CA GLU A 264 -4.77 -0.81 9.63
C GLU A 264 -5.44 -0.79 11.01
N GLN A 265 -5.53 -1.96 11.65
CA GLN A 265 -6.36 -2.14 12.85
C GLN A 265 -5.93 -1.22 13.99
N ALA A 266 -6.89 -0.50 14.56
CA ALA A 266 -6.66 0.52 15.60
C ALA A 266 -5.67 1.64 15.18
N LYS A 267 -5.50 1.86 13.87
CA LYS A 267 -4.68 2.94 13.30
C LYS A 267 -5.50 3.84 12.39
N HIS A 268 -5.92 3.32 11.24
CA HIS A 268 -6.70 4.08 10.24
C HIS A 268 -7.39 3.18 9.22
N GLN A 269 -8.34 3.77 8.51
CA GLN A 269 -8.95 3.21 7.30
C GLN A 269 -8.77 4.21 6.17
N ALA A 270 -8.68 3.70 4.94
CA ALA A 270 -8.52 4.54 3.78
C ALA A 270 -9.14 3.94 2.53
N THR A 271 -9.45 4.83 1.60
CA THR A 271 -9.88 4.51 0.25
C THR A 271 -9.15 5.38 -0.75
N ALA A 272 -8.78 4.81 -1.89
CA ALA A 272 -8.24 5.55 -3.02
C ALA A 272 -8.92 5.07 -4.30
N SER A 273 -9.50 6.00 -5.06
CA SER A 273 -10.06 5.73 -6.38
C SER A 273 -9.06 6.15 -7.45
N TYR A 274 -8.93 5.31 -8.47
CA TYR A 274 -8.04 5.49 -9.60
C TYR A 274 -8.82 5.35 -10.89
N LEU A 275 -8.62 6.30 -11.79
CA LEU A 275 -9.23 6.30 -13.12
C LEU A 275 -8.14 6.24 -14.18
N TRP A 276 -8.36 5.42 -15.20
CA TRP A 276 -7.52 5.40 -16.39
C TRP A 276 -7.77 6.66 -17.23
N ILE A 277 -6.69 7.32 -17.66
CA ILE A 277 -6.74 8.49 -18.54
C ILE A 277 -5.92 8.24 -19.80
N SER A 278 -6.51 8.50 -20.97
CA SER A 278 -5.84 8.44 -22.28
C SER A 278 -5.30 9.80 -22.71
N GLU A 279 -4.31 9.82 -23.61
CA GLU A 279 -3.77 11.09 -24.18
C GLU A 279 -4.83 11.88 -24.97
N GLU A 280 -5.90 11.25 -25.45
CA GLU A 280 -6.90 11.89 -26.31
C GLU A 280 -7.76 12.95 -25.60
N VAL A 281 -7.77 12.98 -24.26
CA VAL A 281 -8.62 13.90 -23.47
C VAL A 281 -7.99 15.30 -23.29
N HIS A 282 -6.83 15.56 -23.90
CA HIS A 282 -6.07 16.80 -23.71
C HIS A 282 -5.71 17.57 -25.00
N ASN A 283 -6.37 17.30 -26.13
CA ASN A 283 -6.29 18.14 -27.35
C ASN A 283 -7.51 19.07 -27.50
#